data_AF-A0A970A3X2-F1
#
_entry.id   AF-A0A970A3X2-F1
#
_cell.length_a   1.000
_cell.length_b   1.000
_cell.length_c   1.000
_cell.angle_alpha   90.00
_cell.angle_beta   90.00
_cell.angle_gamma   90.00
#
_symmetry.space_group_name_H-M   'P 1'
#
loop_
_entity.id
_entity.type
_entity.pdbx_description
1 polymer ?
#
loop_
_entity_poly.entity_id
_entity_poly.type
_entity_poly.pdbx_seq_one_letter_code
_entity_poly.pdbx_strand_id
1 'polypeptide(L)'
;MIKKEYRLPIYLIVFACSLIYPIYQIVNLNYLMDYEIFPFEVSLYDPLDLFRGRYVALSYVELGKPEVHEAESIPQAANRLSQKVWATLQRDGDVTKLSKIYFDKKHLPKGEPFVKIDGDNYYISWQYEEIAEPERFEDNKENRRPAVSEKNSKQKKEKTKKIKTVRVTRLPISKYFMNEKLAPEAEKLLASTRGHGTYRGERVKAILHLRVYENGHVASEKMTVGDKTIEEFVEQSLKEQAAEAERKEGSRSWK
;
A
#
# COMPACT_ATOMS: atom_id res chain seq x y z
N MET A 1 -8.31 -43.07 -30.82
CA MET A 1 -7.63 -43.80 -29.73
C MET A 1 -6.13 -43.52 -29.82
N ILE A 2 -5.52 -42.97 -28.76
CA ILE A 2 -4.06 -42.79 -28.70
C ILE A 2 -3.40 -44.17 -28.55
N LYS A 3 -2.43 -44.50 -29.42
CA LYS A 3 -1.71 -45.79 -29.35
C LYS A 3 -1.00 -45.91 -28.00
N LYS A 4 -0.95 -47.13 -27.45
CA LYS A 4 -0.45 -47.41 -26.09
C LYS A 4 0.97 -46.88 -25.88
N GLU A 5 1.81 -46.94 -26.91
CA GLU A 5 3.19 -46.44 -26.95
C GLU A 5 3.34 -44.93 -26.71
N TYR A 6 2.34 -44.11 -27.06
CA TYR A 6 2.41 -42.65 -26.88
C TYR A 6 1.81 -42.16 -25.57
N ARG A 7 1.15 -43.02 -24.79
CA ARG A 7 0.45 -42.56 -23.57
C ARG A 7 1.43 -42.04 -22.52
N LEU A 8 2.50 -42.79 -22.25
CA LEU A 8 3.51 -42.41 -21.28
C LEU A 8 4.22 -41.07 -21.61
N PRO A 9 4.75 -40.85 -22.83
CA PRO A 9 5.41 -39.58 -23.14
C PRO A 9 4.44 -38.39 -23.07
N ILE A 10 3.17 -38.58 -23.45
CA ILE A 10 2.15 -37.51 -23.30
C ILE A 10 1.94 -37.17 -21.82
N TYR A 11 1.84 -38.16 -20.92
CA TYR A 11 1.72 -37.90 -19.48
C TYR A 11 2.93 -37.14 -18.92
N LEU A 12 4.15 -37.48 -19.35
CA LEU A 12 5.36 -36.80 -18.92
C LEU A 12 5.39 -35.34 -19.39
N ILE A 13 4.96 -35.06 -20.62
CA ILE A 13 4.88 -33.68 -21.15
C ILE A 13 3.87 -32.87 -20.35
N VAL A 14 2.67 -33.41 -20.10
CA VAL A 14 1.64 -32.72 -19.31
C VAL A 14 2.13 -32.45 -17.89
N PHE A 15 2.79 -33.44 -17.26
CA PHE A 15 3.38 -33.27 -15.94
C PHE A 15 4.47 -32.19 -15.94
N ALA A 16 5.40 -32.20 -16.90
CA ALA A 16 6.43 -31.17 -17.03
C ALA A 16 5.83 -29.79 -17.22
N CYS A 17 4.84 -29.64 -18.11
CA CYS A 17 4.12 -28.39 -18.32
C CYS A 17 3.42 -27.90 -17.03
N SER A 18 2.87 -28.82 -16.23
CA SER A 18 2.24 -28.45 -14.96
C SER A 18 3.23 -27.95 -13.90
N LEU A 19 4.51 -28.35 -13.98
CA LEU A 19 5.57 -27.90 -13.08
C LEU A 19 6.19 -26.56 -13.49
N ILE A 20 6.06 -26.13 -14.75
CA ILE A 20 6.64 -24.86 -15.21
C ILE A 20 6.14 -23.67 -14.37
N TYR A 21 4.84 -23.63 -14.07
CA TYR A 21 4.25 -22.53 -13.29
C TYR A 21 4.78 -22.44 -11.85
N PRO A 22 4.75 -23.50 -11.02
CA PRO A 22 5.31 -23.43 -9.66
C PRO A 22 6.82 -23.21 -9.66
N ILE A 23 7.58 -23.78 -10.61
CA ILE A 23 9.02 -23.49 -10.73
C ILE A 23 9.24 -22.00 -11.04
N TYR A 24 8.49 -21.43 -11.99
CA TYR A 24 8.56 -20.01 -12.31
C TYR A 24 8.22 -19.13 -11.09
N GLN A 25 7.20 -19.50 -10.30
CA GLN A 25 6.87 -18.80 -9.06
C GLN A 25 7.99 -18.90 -8.03
N ILE A 26 8.56 -20.09 -7.79
CA ILE A 26 9.67 -20.30 -6.84
C ILE A 26 10.91 -19.52 -7.29
N VAL A 27 11.25 -19.56 -8.59
CA VAL A 27 12.38 -18.82 -9.14
C VAL A 27 12.17 -17.32 -8.98
N ASN A 28 10.98 -16.80 -9.29
CA ASN A 28 10.67 -15.39 -9.05
C ASN A 28 10.64 -15.01 -7.57
N LEU A 29 10.36 -15.96 -6.68
CA LEU A 29 10.44 -15.77 -5.23
C LEU A 29 11.89 -15.76 -4.72
N ASN A 30 12.75 -16.59 -5.33
CA ASN A 30 14.13 -16.82 -4.92
C ASN A 30 15.17 -15.95 -5.64
N TYR A 31 14.77 -15.19 -6.67
CA TYR A 31 15.65 -14.17 -7.21
C TYR A 31 15.92 -13.16 -6.09
N LEU A 32 17.17 -13.16 -5.62
CA LEU A 32 17.77 -12.14 -4.76
C LEU A 32 17.75 -10.82 -5.53
N MET A 33 16.57 -10.24 -5.68
CA MET A 33 16.45 -8.87 -6.14
C MET A 33 17.02 -7.99 -5.05
N ASP A 34 17.83 -7.03 -5.44
CA ASP A 34 18.27 -5.99 -4.54
C ASP A 34 17.03 -5.32 -3.94
N TYR A 35 17.13 -5.08 -2.64
CA TYR A 35 16.07 -4.45 -1.88
C TYR A 35 16.67 -3.42 -0.95
N GLU A 36 15.85 -2.42 -0.63
CA GLU A 36 16.17 -1.44 0.38
C GLU A 36 15.10 -1.49 1.49
N ILE A 37 15.52 -1.23 2.73
CA ILE A 37 14.63 -1.25 3.89
C ILE A 37 14.08 0.15 4.14
N PHE A 38 12.75 0.22 4.26
CA PHE A 38 12.01 1.44 4.54
C PHE A 38 11.18 1.27 5.82
N PRO A 39 11.44 2.08 6.86
CA PRO A 39 10.63 2.09 8.07
C PRO A 39 9.32 2.86 7.85
N PHE A 40 8.19 2.31 8.24
CA PHE A 40 6.87 2.96 8.20
C PHE A 40 6.23 2.96 9.57
N GLU A 41 5.70 4.10 10.02
CA GLU A 41 4.94 4.17 11.26
C GLU A 41 3.56 3.51 11.08
N VAL A 42 3.27 2.52 11.92
CA VAL A 42 2.05 1.72 11.87
C VAL A 42 1.32 1.75 13.22
N SER A 43 0.03 1.44 13.15
CA SER A 43 -0.90 1.34 14.28
C SER A 43 -1.86 0.15 14.04
N LEU A 44 -2.63 -0.28 15.04
CA LEU A 44 -3.60 -1.35 14.81
C LEU A 44 -4.83 -0.90 14.04
N TYR A 45 -5.15 -1.67 13.01
CA TYR A 45 -6.32 -1.43 12.17
C TYR A 45 -7.65 -1.73 12.90
N ASP A 46 -7.74 -2.80 13.70
CA ASP A 46 -9.01 -3.32 14.25
C ASP A 46 -8.92 -3.66 15.75
N PRO A 47 -10.05 -3.73 16.50
CA PRO A 47 -10.01 -4.22 17.87
C PRO A 47 -9.59 -5.69 17.89
N LEU A 48 -9.13 -6.12 19.06
CA LEU A 48 -8.60 -7.47 19.31
C LEU A 48 -9.55 -8.55 18.76
N ASP A 49 -9.02 -9.42 17.92
CA ASP A 49 -9.77 -10.54 17.33
C ASP A 49 -9.05 -11.85 17.67
N LEU A 50 -9.62 -12.57 18.63
CA LEU A 50 -9.04 -13.81 19.18
C LEU A 50 -8.92 -14.93 18.13
N PHE A 51 -9.57 -14.82 16.97
CA PHE A 51 -9.56 -15.83 15.91
C PHE A 51 -8.58 -15.53 14.77
N ARG A 52 -7.84 -14.41 14.81
CA ARG A 52 -6.88 -14.05 13.74
C ARG A 52 -5.63 -14.94 13.67
N GLY A 53 -5.37 -15.71 14.72
CA GLY A 53 -4.24 -16.64 14.76
C GLY A 53 -2.90 -15.92 14.77
N ARG A 54 -2.16 -15.97 13.65
CA ARG A 54 -0.73 -15.61 13.55
C ARG A 54 -0.45 -14.22 12.98
N TYR A 55 -1.44 -13.33 12.93
CA TYR A 55 -1.30 -12.05 12.27
C TYR A 55 -1.77 -10.89 13.14
N VAL A 56 -1.03 -9.79 13.06
CA VAL A 56 -1.40 -8.48 13.60
C VAL A 56 -1.88 -7.60 12.45
N ALA A 57 -3.11 -7.10 12.52
CA ALA A 57 -3.65 -6.21 11.48
C ALA A 57 -3.17 -4.77 11.66
N LEU A 58 -2.53 -4.22 10.63
CA LEU A 58 -1.86 -2.93 10.66
C LEU A 58 -2.56 -1.87 9.81
N SER A 59 -2.49 -0.64 10.29
CA SER A 59 -2.87 0.60 9.60
C SER A 59 -1.68 1.55 9.61
N TYR A 60 -1.38 2.17 8.48
CA TYR A 60 -0.31 3.16 8.39
C TYR A 60 -0.77 4.48 9.01
N VAL A 61 0.07 5.06 9.89
CA VAL A 61 -0.28 6.29 10.63
C VAL A 61 -0.23 7.51 9.70
N GLU A 62 0.87 7.66 8.96
CA GLU A 62 1.05 8.76 8.03
C GLU A 62 1.84 8.30 6.80
N LEU A 63 1.16 8.16 5.66
CA LEU A 63 1.80 7.86 4.37
C LEU A 63 2.21 9.13 3.61
N GLY A 64 1.93 10.31 4.15
CA GLY A 64 2.10 11.59 3.45
C GLY A 64 0.98 11.90 2.45
N LYS A 65 1.15 13.00 1.73
CA LYS A 65 0.26 13.43 0.63
C LYS A 65 1.09 13.47 -0.65
N PRO A 66 1.20 12.35 -1.37
CA PRO A 66 2.08 12.30 -2.52
C PRO A 66 1.58 13.22 -3.63
N GLU A 67 2.52 13.87 -4.31
CA GLU A 67 2.24 14.69 -5.48
C GLU A 67 1.88 13.80 -6.66
N VAL A 68 0.89 14.22 -7.45
CA VAL A 68 0.55 13.51 -8.69
C VAL A 68 1.49 14.00 -9.78
N HIS A 69 2.18 13.08 -10.44
CA HIS A 69 2.99 13.46 -11.59
C HIS A 69 2.09 13.95 -12.75
N GLU A 70 2.27 15.22 -13.14
CA GLU A 70 1.39 15.95 -14.08
C GLU A 70 1.35 15.40 -15.52
N ALA A 71 2.27 14.50 -15.87
CA ALA A 71 2.49 14.09 -17.27
C ALA A 71 1.32 13.35 -17.94
N GLU A 72 0.25 13.00 -17.22
CA GLU A 72 -0.93 12.37 -17.81
C GLU A 72 -2.18 13.23 -17.60
N SER A 73 -2.69 13.79 -18.70
CA SER A 73 -4.14 13.94 -18.84
C SER A 73 -4.71 12.54 -18.69
N ILE A 74 -5.25 12.22 -17.51
CA ILE A 74 -5.80 10.90 -17.27
C ILE A 74 -6.77 10.58 -18.40
N PRO A 75 -6.51 9.52 -19.19
CA PRO A 75 -7.43 9.11 -20.24
C PRO A 75 -8.81 8.95 -19.62
N GLN A 76 -9.86 9.41 -20.29
CA GLN A 76 -11.27 9.45 -19.85
C GLN A 76 -11.87 8.09 -19.41
N ALA A 77 -11.07 7.06 -19.18
CA ALA A 77 -11.43 5.77 -18.64
C ALA A 77 -11.89 5.88 -17.17
N ALA A 78 -13.14 6.28 -16.99
CA ALA A 78 -13.87 6.38 -15.73
C ALA A 78 -14.08 5.03 -14.98
N ASN A 79 -13.35 3.96 -15.33
CA ASN A 79 -13.47 2.62 -14.74
C ASN A 79 -12.19 2.11 -14.04
N ARG A 80 -11.28 3.00 -13.62
CA ARG A 80 -9.93 2.68 -13.14
C ARG A 80 -9.80 2.30 -11.65
N LEU A 81 -10.88 1.89 -10.97
CA LEU A 81 -10.79 1.44 -9.56
C LEU A 81 -9.92 0.18 -9.38
N SER A 82 -9.49 -0.49 -10.46
CA SER A 82 -8.59 -1.64 -10.43
C SER A 82 -7.18 -1.38 -11.00
N GLN A 83 -6.88 -0.16 -11.45
CA GLN A 83 -5.56 0.12 -12.03
C GLN A 83 -4.48 0.17 -10.95
N LYS A 84 -3.32 -0.39 -11.26
CA LYS A 84 -2.13 -0.29 -10.40
C LYS A 84 -1.51 1.09 -10.55
N VAL A 85 -1.09 1.68 -9.43
CA VAL A 85 -0.29 2.90 -9.39
C VAL A 85 1.05 2.62 -8.75
N TRP A 86 2.03 3.48 -9.05
CA TRP A 86 3.37 3.38 -8.50
C TRP A 86 3.65 4.62 -7.68
N ALA A 87 4.06 4.46 -6.43
CA ALA A 87 4.39 5.57 -5.55
C ALA A 87 5.87 5.53 -5.18
N THR A 88 6.59 6.63 -5.39
CA THR A 88 8.00 6.74 -4.95
C THR A 88 8.10 6.97 -3.46
N LEU A 89 9.17 6.49 -2.85
CA LEU A 89 9.41 6.55 -1.42
C LEU A 89 10.44 7.61 -1.07
N GLN A 90 10.20 8.34 0.01
CA GLN A 90 11.12 9.34 0.53
C GLN A 90 11.23 9.19 2.05
N ARG A 91 12.46 9.17 2.57
CA ARG A 91 12.73 9.17 4.01
C ARG A 91 12.50 10.58 4.57
N ASP A 92 11.71 10.66 5.64
CA ASP A 92 11.38 11.87 6.40
C ASP A 92 11.76 11.60 7.87
N GLY A 93 13.02 11.86 8.21
CA GLY A 93 13.61 11.45 9.50
C GLY A 93 13.69 9.93 9.63
N ASP A 94 13.13 9.38 10.71
CA ASP A 94 13.15 7.94 11.03
C ASP A 94 12.06 7.14 10.31
N VAL A 95 11.18 7.80 9.54
CA VAL A 95 10.04 7.18 8.88
C VAL A 95 10.03 7.46 7.38
N THR A 96 9.36 6.61 6.62
CA THR A 96 9.22 6.72 5.17
C THR A 96 7.83 7.22 4.82
N LYS A 97 7.75 8.17 3.89
CA LYS A 97 6.52 8.70 3.32
C LYS A 97 6.49 8.50 1.80
N LEU A 98 5.29 8.58 1.24
CA LEU A 98 5.08 8.57 -0.20
C LEU A 98 5.32 9.99 -0.76
N SER A 99 6.16 10.09 -1.78
CA SER A 99 6.56 11.37 -2.37
C SER A 99 5.76 11.70 -3.61
N LYS A 100 5.78 10.83 -4.64
CA LYS A 100 5.08 11.05 -5.92
C LYS A 100 4.31 9.81 -6.36
N ILE A 101 3.22 10.01 -7.09
CA ILE A 101 2.42 8.93 -7.69
C ILE A 101 2.46 9.00 -9.23
N TYR A 102 2.61 7.83 -9.82
CA TYR A 102 2.67 7.58 -11.26
C TYR A 102 1.59 6.57 -11.66
N PHE A 103 0.93 6.82 -12.80
CA PHE A 103 -0.12 5.97 -13.37
C PHE A 103 0.35 5.07 -14.52
N ASP A 104 1.56 5.31 -15.04
CA ASP A 104 2.30 4.43 -15.95
C ASP A 104 3.72 4.22 -15.41
N LYS A 105 4.14 2.95 -15.38
CA LYS A 105 5.49 2.54 -14.97
C LYS A 105 6.58 3.19 -15.82
N LYS A 106 6.31 3.53 -17.09
CA LYS A 106 7.29 4.15 -17.99
C LYS A 106 7.78 5.53 -17.53
N HIS A 107 6.97 6.23 -16.75
CA HIS A 107 7.29 7.56 -16.22
C HIS A 107 8.03 7.50 -14.88
N LEU A 108 8.26 6.31 -14.35
CA LEU A 108 8.93 6.14 -13.07
C LEU A 108 10.42 6.54 -13.20
N PRO A 109 10.94 7.39 -12.30
CA PRO A 109 12.35 7.75 -12.29
C PRO A 109 13.23 6.51 -12.09
N LYS A 110 14.32 6.41 -12.88
CA LYS A 110 15.25 5.29 -12.79
C LYS A 110 16.05 5.36 -11.50
N GLY A 111 16.10 4.25 -10.76
CA GLY A 111 16.88 4.12 -9.54
C GLY A 111 16.21 4.68 -8.28
N GLU A 112 15.02 5.27 -8.39
CA GLU A 112 14.26 5.66 -7.20
C GLU A 112 13.45 4.48 -6.64
N PRO A 113 13.45 4.28 -5.31
CA PRO A 113 12.65 3.25 -4.68
C PRO A 113 11.17 3.59 -4.82
N PHE A 114 10.36 2.58 -5.14
CA PHE A 114 8.92 2.75 -5.34
C PHE A 114 8.15 1.55 -4.82
N VAL A 115 6.88 1.77 -4.50
CA VAL A 115 5.93 0.71 -4.14
C VAL A 115 4.80 0.67 -5.16
N LYS A 116 4.42 -0.56 -5.53
CA LYS A 116 3.25 -0.82 -6.37
C LYS A 116 2.00 -0.88 -5.49
N ILE A 117 0.99 -0.10 -5.81
CA ILE A 117 -0.25 0.00 -5.05
C ILE A 117 -1.41 -0.44 -5.95
N ASP A 118 -2.20 -1.40 -5.47
CA ASP A 118 -3.39 -1.86 -6.17
C ASP A 118 -4.55 -0.85 -6.07
N GLY A 119 -5.46 -0.89 -7.04
CA GLY A 119 -6.59 0.04 -7.19
C GLY A 119 -7.44 0.24 -5.94
N ASP A 120 -7.65 -0.81 -5.16
CA ASP A 120 -8.48 -0.79 -3.94
C ASP A 120 -7.81 -0.08 -2.75
N ASN A 121 -6.51 0.24 -2.87
CA ASN A 121 -5.70 0.80 -1.78
C ASN A 121 -5.45 2.31 -1.91
N TYR A 122 -6.12 2.99 -2.84
CA TYR A 122 -6.08 4.44 -2.96
C TYR A 122 -7.42 5.04 -3.42
N TYR A 123 -7.60 6.33 -3.17
CA TYR A 123 -8.74 7.12 -3.64
C TYR A 123 -8.25 8.36 -4.38
N ILE A 124 -8.90 8.69 -5.49
CA ILE A 124 -8.62 9.89 -6.29
C ILE A 124 -9.74 10.91 -6.06
N SER A 125 -9.39 12.11 -5.63
CA SER A 125 -10.29 13.26 -5.62
C SER A 125 -10.11 14.07 -6.91
N TRP A 126 -11.23 14.43 -7.53
CA TRP A 126 -11.27 15.19 -8.78
C TRP A 126 -11.64 16.64 -8.51
N GLN A 127 -11.02 17.57 -9.24
CA GLN A 127 -11.45 18.97 -9.31
C GLN A 127 -11.76 19.31 -10.77
N TYR A 128 -12.92 19.94 -10.99
CA TYR A 128 -13.31 20.42 -12.30
C TYR A 128 -12.72 21.80 -12.49
N GLU A 129 -11.92 21.97 -13.54
CA GLU A 129 -11.54 23.30 -14.01
C GLU A 129 -12.40 23.64 -15.22
N GLU A 130 -13.01 24.82 -15.17
CA GLU A 130 -13.69 25.39 -16.32
C GLU A 130 -12.60 25.98 -17.22
N ILE A 131 -12.34 25.36 -18.37
CA ILE A 131 -11.43 25.93 -19.35
C ILE A 131 -12.13 27.17 -19.91
N ALA A 132 -11.50 28.33 -19.76
CA ALA A 132 -11.96 29.54 -20.44
C ALA A 132 -12.00 29.24 -21.93
N GLU A 133 -13.14 29.51 -22.60
CA GLU A 133 -13.22 29.27 -24.05
C GLU A 133 -12.02 29.94 -24.71
N PRO A 134 -11.23 29.22 -25.54
CA PRO A 134 -10.15 29.87 -26.27
C PRO A 134 -10.78 31.06 -26.99
N GLU A 135 -10.21 32.26 -26.82
CA GLU A 135 -10.69 33.44 -27.53
C GLU A 135 -10.86 33.03 -28.98
N ARG A 136 -12.11 33.02 -29.45
CA ARG A 136 -12.36 32.68 -30.84
C ARG A 136 -11.56 33.69 -31.62
N PHE A 137 -10.52 33.23 -32.33
CA PHE A 137 -9.88 34.04 -33.35
C PHE A 137 -11.04 34.53 -34.22
N GLU A 138 -11.32 35.84 -34.15
CA GLU A 138 -12.28 36.47 -35.04
C GLU A 138 -11.66 36.33 -36.43
N ASP A 139 -11.99 35.23 -37.11
CA ASP A 139 -11.64 35.06 -38.51
C ASP A 139 -12.15 36.30 -39.24
N ASN A 140 -11.19 37.07 -39.74
CA ASN A 140 -11.37 38.38 -40.33
C ASN A 140 -12.50 38.31 -41.37
N LYS A 141 -13.65 38.91 -41.04
CA LYS A 141 -14.96 38.75 -41.68
C LYS A 141 -15.08 39.39 -43.07
N GLU A 142 -13.99 39.61 -43.78
CA GLU A 142 -14.00 40.50 -44.95
C GLU A 142 -14.47 39.84 -46.26
N ASN A 143 -14.91 38.57 -46.29
CA ASN A 143 -15.23 37.94 -47.58
C ASN A 143 -16.30 36.83 -47.66
N ARG A 144 -17.35 36.78 -46.83
CA ARG A 144 -18.41 35.75 -46.98
C ARG A 144 -19.85 36.30 -47.04
N ARG A 145 -20.54 35.89 -48.12
CA ARG A 145 -21.92 36.21 -48.53
C ARG A 145 -22.98 35.80 -47.48
N PRO A 146 -24.14 36.46 -47.45
CA PRO A 146 -25.23 36.12 -46.55
C PRO A 146 -26.05 34.95 -47.11
N ALA A 147 -26.30 33.92 -46.29
CA ALA A 147 -27.64 33.39 -46.01
C ALA A 147 -27.60 31.96 -45.42
N VAL A 148 -28.54 31.74 -44.50
CA VAL A 148 -29.20 30.48 -44.08
C VAL A 148 -29.01 30.13 -42.59
N SER A 149 -30.04 30.58 -41.85
CA SER A 149 -30.58 30.12 -40.55
C SER A 149 -29.61 29.79 -39.40
N GLU A 150 -29.45 30.78 -38.52
CA GLU A 150 -29.02 30.63 -37.13
C GLU A 150 -30.01 29.74 -36.35
N LYS A 151 -29.73 28.43 -36.26
CA LYS A 151 -30.27 27.59 -35.20
C LYS A 151 -29.30 27.61 -34.03
N ASN A 152 -29.76 28.17 -32.91
CA ASN A 152 -29.18 28.16 -31.56
C ASN A 152 -28.32 26.92 -31.26
N SER A 153 -27.03 26.98 -31.59
CA SER A 153 -26.06 26.00 -31.08
C SER A 153 -25.68 26.47 -29.67
N LYS A 154 -26.28 25.85 -28.66
CA LYS A 154 -25.80 25.98 -27.28
C LYS A 154 -24.37 25.43 -27.27
N GLN A 155 -23.37 26.30 -27.27
CA GLN A 155 -21.98 25.91 -27.04
C GLN A 155 -21.91 25.14 -25.72
N LYS A 156 -21.60 23.85 -25.82
CA LYS A 156 -21.38 23.00 -24.67
C LYS A 156 -19.98 23.32 -24.16
N LYS A 157 -19.87 24.11 -23.08
CA LYS A 157 -18.59 24.34 -22.41
C LYS A 157 -17.95 22.99 -22.07
N GLU A 158 -16.77 22.72 -22.62
CA GLU A 158 -16.00 21.53 -22.28
C GLU A 158 -15.36 21.72 -20.91
N LYS A 159 -15.72 20.87 -19.95
CA LYS A 159 -15.10 20.83 -18.62
C LYS A 159 -14.04 19.74 -18.62
N THR A 160 -12.78 20.08 -18.37
CA THR A 160 -11.75 19.09 -18.12
C THR A 160 -11.68 18.75 -16.63
N LYS A 161 -11.59 17.45 -16.34
CA LYS A 161 -11.33 16.97 -14.98
C LYS A 161 -9.82 16.97 -14.75
N LYS A 162 -9.35 17.66 -13.70
CA LYS A 162 -7.99 17.51 -13.18
C LYS A 162 -8.04 16.71 -11.88
N ILE A 163 -6.99 15.93 -11.61
CA ILE A 163 -6.86 15.31 -10.30
C ILE A 163 -6.49 16.40 -9.32
N LYS A 164 -7.21 16.47 -8.20
CA LYS A 164 -6.87 17.37 -7.11
C LYS A 164 -5.88 16.71 -6.16
N THR A 165 -6.16 15.48 -5.75
CA THR A 165 -5.37 14.76 -4.76
C THR A 165 -5.55 13.27 -4.94
N VAL A 166 -4.47 12.51 -4.75
CA VAL A 166 -4.54 11.06 -4.58
C VAL A 166 -4.22 10.75 -3.13
N ARG A 167 -5.12 10.01 -2.47
CA ARG A 167 -4.93 9.55 -1.09
C ARG A 167 -4.72 8.05 -1.10
N VAL A 168 -3.52 7.61 -0.77
CA VAL A 168 -3.26 6.20 -0.51
C VAL A 168 -3.79 5.86 0.87
N THR A 169 -4.61 4.82 0.96
CA THR A 169 -5.21 4.39 2.23
C THR A 169 -4.41 3.26 2.86
N ARG A 170 -3.80 2.38 2.04
CA ARG A 170 -3.03 1.22 2.52
C ARG A 170 -1.85 0.92 1.59
N LEU A 171 -0.80 0.35 2.14
CA LEU A 171 0.23 -0.33 1.34
C LEU A 171 -0.14 -1.81 1.15
N PRO A 172 0.50 -2.53 0.20
CA PRO A 172 0.19 -3.94 -0.06
C PRO A 172 0.32 -4.87 1.15
N ILE A 173 1.15 -4.50 2.12
CA ILE A 173 1.27 -5.20 3.40
C ILE A 173 0.39 -4.51 4.44
N SER A 174 -0.64 -5.21 4.92
CA SER A 174 -1.53 -4.76 5.99
C SER A 174 -1.55 -5.70 7.20
N LYS A 175 -0.72 -6.74 7.17
CA LYS A 175 -0.65 -7.77 8.20
C LYS A 175 0.82 -8.07 8.49
N TYR A 176 1.14 -8.17 9.77
CA TYR A 176 2.45 -8.65 10.23
C TYR A 176 2.30 -10.06 10.79
N PHE A 177 3.10 -11.00 10.29
CA PHE A 177 3.09 -12.38 10.76
C PHE A 177 3.93 -12.52 12.02
N MET A 178 3.40 -13.20 13.02
CA MET A 178 4.16 -13.52 14.24
C MET A 178 3.66 -14.81 14.89
N ASN A 179 4.36 -15.25 15.95
CA ASN A 179 3.99 -16.46 16.67
C ASN A 179 2.56 -16.35 17.23
N GLU A 180 1.78 -17.42 17.06
CA GLU A 180 0.37 -17.51 17.48
C GLU A 180 0.15 -17.21 18.96
N LYS A 181 1.10 -17.56 19.82
CA LYS A 181 1.03 -17.26 21.26
C LYS A 181 1.28 -15.79 21.57
N LEU A 182 2.12 -15.13 20.77
CA LEU A 182 2.52 -13.74 20.99
C LEU A 182 1.59 -12.74 20.29
N ALA A 183 0.93 -13.15 19.19
CA ALA A 183 0.06 -12.26 18.40
C ALA A 183 -1.05 -11.57 19.21
N PRO A 184 -1.81 -12.29 20.06
CA PRO A 184 -2.87 -11.65 20.85
C PRO A 184 -2.31 -10.62 21.83
N GLU A 185 -1.13 -10.87 22.39
CA GLU A 185 -0.48 -9.98 23.36
C GLU A 185 0.13 -8.75 22.66
N ALA A 186 0.71 -8.93 21.47
CA ALA A 186 1.10 -7.81 20.62
C ALA A 186 -0.09 -6.94 20.23
N GLU A 187 -1.23 -7.54 19.86
CA GLU A 187 -2.44 -6.78 19.57
C GLU A 187 -2.94 -6.04 20.83
N LYS A 188 -2.94 -6.65 22.02
CA LYS A 188 -3.32 -5.92 23.25
C LYS A 188 -2.40 -4.73 23.52
N LEU A 189 -1.09 -4.93 23.39
CA LEU A 189 -0.09 -3.88 23.60
C LEU A 189 -0.15 -2.78 22.55
N LEU A 190 -0.38 -3.12 21.28
CA LEU A 190 -0.52 -2.13 20.22
C LEU A 190 -1.92 -1.46 20.24
N ALA A 191 -2.94 -2.11 20.80
CA ALA A 191 -4.28 -1.54 20.94
C ALA A 191 -4.29 -0.43 21.98
N SER A 192 -3.57 -0.61 23.09
CA SER A 192 -3.39 0.45 24.08
C SER A 192 -2.59 1.64 23.53
N THR A 193 -1.87 1.47 22.42
CA THR A 193 -1.08 2.52 21.76
C THR A 193 -1.78 3.28 20.64
N ARG A 194 -3.04 2.96 20.29
CA ARG A 194 -3.78 3.60 19.19
C ARG A 194 -3.68 5.13 19.22
N GLY A 195 -3.00 5.71 18.22
CA GLY A 195 -2.83 7.14 18.01
C GLY A 195 -1.64 7.75 18.76
N HIS A 196 -1.53 7.54 20.07
CA HIS A 196 -0.51 8.16 20.92
C HIS A 196 -0.22 7.40 22.22
N GLY A 197 -0.63 6.14 22.33
CA GLY A 197 -0.62 5.54 23.66
C GLY A 197 0.78 5.35 24.21
N THR A 198 0.82 5.32 25.53
CA THR A 198 2.04 5.35 26.29
C THR A 198 2.29 3.98 26.92
N TYR A 199 3.52 3.52 26.88
CA TYR A 199 3.98 2.40 27.69
C TYR A 199 4.82 2.98 28.82
N ARG A 200 4.42 2.71 30.07
CA ARG A 200 5.05 3.32 31.27
C ARG A 200 5.09 4.85 31.25
N GLY A 201 4.10 5.49 30.62
CA GLY A 201 4.03 6.95 30.51
C GLY A 201 4.82 7.55 29.35
N GLU A 202 5.57 6.74 28.59
CA GLU A 202 6.31 7.19 27.40
C GLU A 202 5.56 6.82 26.13
N ARG A 203 5.49 7.75 25.17
CA ARG A 203 4.84 7.50 23.87
C ARG A 203 5.70 6.54 23.07
N VAL A 204 5.16 5.38 22.71
CA VAL A 204 5.89 4.39 21.92
C VAL A 204 5.30 4.33 20.50
N LYS A 205 6.19 4.32 19.51
CA LYS A 205 5.83 4.18 18.10
C LYS A 205 6.11 2.75 17.64
N ALA A 206 5.18 2.19 16.88
CA ALA A 206 5.40 0.94 16.17
C ALA A 206 5.88 1.25 14.75
N ILE A 207 7.05 0.71 14.39
CA ILE A 207 7.67 0.90 13.08
C ILE A 207 7.73 -0.45 12.36
N LEU A 208 7.08 -0.53 11.21
CA LEU A 208 7.17 -1.68 10.31
C LEU A 208 8.30 -1.44 9.31
N HIS A 209 9.29 -2.31 9.29
CA HIS A 209 10.39 -2.28 8.32
C HIS A 209 9.98 -3.10 7.11
N LEU A 210 9.83 -2.45 5.96
CA LEU A 210 9.49 -3.10 4.70
C LEU A 210 10.73 -3.23 3.81
N ARG A 211 10.97 -4.42 3.29
CA ARG A 211 11.84 -4.62 2.13
C ARG A 211 11.10 -4.17 0.89
N VAL A 212 11.66 -3.23 0.16
CA VAL A 212 11.14 -2.72 -1.11
C VAL A 212 12.11 -3.16 -2.20
N TYR A 213 11.63 -4.02 -3.09
CA TYR A 213 12.42 -4.56 -4.20
C TYR A 213 12.39 -3.62 -5.41
N GLU A 214 13.38 -3.70 -6.29
CA GLU A 214 13.46 -2.87 -7.51
C GLU A 214 12.24 -2.95 -8.44
N ASN A 215 11.43 -4.01 -8.33
CA ASN A 215 10.21 -4.19 -9.13
C ASN A 215 8.95 -3.57 -8.48
N GLY A 216 9.09 -2.96 -7.30
CA GLY A 216 8.04 -2.32 -6.51
C GLY A 216 7.21 -3.26 -5.66
N HIS A 217 7.58 -4.55 -5.59
CA HIS A 217 7.01 -5.47 -4.62
C HIS A 217 7.57 -5.16 -3.22
N VAL A 218 6.80 -5.54 -2.21
CA VAL A 218 7.14 -5.28 -0.81
C VAL A 218 6.95 -6.52 0.03
N ALA A 219 7.82 -6.69 1.03
CA ALA A 219 7.71 -7.75 2.04
C ALA A 219 8.02 -7.16 3.42
N SER A 220 7.35 -7.63 4.47
CA SER A 220 7.71 -7.27 5.84
C SER A 220 9.05 -7.92 6.22
N GLU A 221 9.94 -7.14 6.81
CA GLU A 221 11.20 -7.63 7.40
C GLU A 221 11.03 -7.89 8.89
N LYS A 222 10.71 -6.84 9.64
CA LYS A 222 10.52 -6.86 11.09
C LYS A 222 9.64 -5.71 11.54
N MET A 223 9.09 -5.81 12.75
CA MET A 223 8.38 -4.71 13.39
C MET A 223 9.08 -4.36 14.70
N THR A 224 9.31 -3.07 14.94
CA THR A 224 9.94 -2.56 16.16
C THR A 224 9.00 -1.65 16.93
N VAL A 225 9.14 -1.65 18.25
CA VAL A 225 8.36 -0.84 19.19
C VAL A 225 9.38 -0.15 20.10
N GLY A 226 9.67 1.12 19.82
CA GLY A 226 10.88 1.78 20.33
C GLY A 226 12.15 1.11 19.79
N ASP A 227 13.10 0.80 20.67
CA ASP A 227 14.40 0.21 20.30
C ASP A 227 14.39 -1.33 20.22
N LYS A 228 13.24 -1.97 20.48
CA LYS A 228 13.11 -3.43 20.54
C LYS A 228 12.27 -3.95 19.40
N THR A 229 12.46 -5.22 19.06
CA THR A 229 11.50 -5.93 18.20
C THR A 229 10.17 -6.10 18.92
N ILE A 230 9.06 -6.22 18.19
CA ILE A 230 7.75 -6.43 18.81
C ILE A 230 7.74 -7.72 19.64
N GLU A 231 8.46 -8.76 19.20
CA GLU A 231 8.57 -10.03 19.88
C GLU A 231 9.24 -9.87 21.25
N GLU A 232 10.41 -9.22 21.29
CA GLU A 232 11.13 -8.90 22.53
C GLU A 232 10.28 -8.04 23.47
N PHE A 233 9.58 -7.05 22.91
CA PHE A 233 8.73 -6.15 23.67
C PHE A 233 7.56 -6.89 24.34
N VAL A 234 6.90 -7.79 23.61
CA VAL A 234 5.80 -8.62 24.11
C VAL A 234 6.31 -9.59 25.18
N GLU A 235 7.42 -10.29 24.92
CA GLU A 235 8.00 -11.23 25.88
C GLU A 235 8.40 -10.54 27.19
N GLN A 236 8.97 -9.34 27.10
CA GLN A 236 9.28 -8.54 28.28
C GLN A 236 8.00 -8.18 29.05
N SER A 237 6.97 -7.68 28.36
CA SER A 237 5.70 -7.34 28.99
C SER A 237 5.07 -8.54 29.71
N LEU A 238 5.14 -9.74 29.13
CA LEU A 238 4.63 -10.96 29.75
C LEU A 238 5.40 -11.36 31.01
N LYS A 239 6.73 -11.27 30.97
CA LYS A 239 7.58 -11.53 32.16
C LYS A 239 7.26 -10.55 33.29
N GLU A 240 7.04 -9.28 32.97
CA GLU A 240 6.69 -8.26 33.95
C GLU A 240 5.30 -8.49 34.56
N GLN A 241 4.31 -8.84 33.74
CA GLN A 241 2.96 -9.20 34.22
C GLN A 241 2.99 -10.43 35.13
N ALA A 242 3.78 -11.46 34.78
CA ALA A 242 3.96 -12.65 35.62
C ALA A 242 4.58 -12.31 36.98
N ALA A 243 5.67 -11.51 36.99
CA ALA A 243 6.31 -11.07 38.21
C ALA A 243 5.39 -10.20 39.09
N GLU A 244 4.52 -9.37 38.48
CA GLU A 244 3.54 -8.58 39.23
C GLU A 244 2.44 -9.46 39.85
N ALA A 245 1.99 -10.50 39.14
CA ALA A 245 1.01 -11.46 39.66
C ALA A 245 1.56 -12.22 40.88
N GLU A 246 2.79 -12.73 40.81
CA GLU A 246 3.46 -13.42 41.92
C GLU A 246 3.60 -12.51 43.17
N ARG A 247 3.92 -11.23 42.98
CA ARG A 247 3.99 -10.25 44.09
C ARG A 247 2.62 -10.05 44.75
N LYS A 248 1.55 -9.99 43.97
CA LYS A 248 0.17 -9.83 44.49
C LYS A 248 -0.29 -11.07 45.25
N GLU A 249 0.01 -12.26 44.75
CA GLU A 249 -0.30 -13.52 45.44
C GLU A 249 0.50 -13.68 46.74
N GLY A 250 1.80 -13.39 46.71
CA GLY A 250 2.65 -13.37 47.91
C GLY A 250 2.08 -12.46 48.99
N SER A 251 1.60 -11.26 48.64
CA SER A 251 1.03 -10.31 49.61
C SER A 251 -0.30 -10.76 50.25
N ARG A 252 -1.06 -11.64 49.59
CA ARG A 252 -2.33 -12.16 50.11
C ARG A 252 -2.13 -13.29 51.12
N SER A 253 -1.04 -14.03 51.04
CA SER A 253 -0.75 -15.15 51.96
C SER A 253 -0.38 -14.71 53.38
N TRP A 254 -0.11 -13.42 53.61
CA TRP A 254 0.26 -12.88 54.92
C TRP A 254 -0.90 -12.19 55.66
N LYS A 255 -2.12 -12.23 55.11
CA LYS A 255 -3.34 -11.71 55.75
C LYS A 255 -4.27 -12.84 56.14
#